data_AF-A0A7C3VE13-F1
#
_entry.id   AF-A0A7C3VE13-F1
#
_cell.length_a   1.000
_cell.length_b   1.000
_cell.length_c   1.000
_cell.angle_alpha   90.00
_cell.angle_beta   90.00
_cell.angle_gamma   90.00
#
_symmetry.space_group_name_H-M   'P 1'
#
loop_
_entity.id
_entity.type
_entity.pdbx_description
1 polymer ?
#
loop_
_entity_poly.entity_id
_entity_poly.type
_entity_poly.pdbx_seq_one_letter_code
_entity_poly.pdbx_strand_id
1 'polypeptide(L)'
;MTIALLLTFSVLISVVSAQQKGPATDTIIFKRIPLELAAQAVKTGEIDYYIFGLRPAQAEELRGIPEIDMYYAPAGIVDFGLNPAPAPEGQLNPLSIREVRFALNYLINRDYVVSTIYKGFASPMYAFLSSYDPDYVTIYDIIARYEFKYDPALADTIITQALIKAGAVKEAGKWYYKGKPLTIKFIIRIEDERREIGDALASELEKIGFTVDRLYMPFGQAIGIVYATDPKELEWHIYTEGWGMGAPEKYDYVTINQFGAPWYGWMPGYQEAGWWQYENSTIDNLGKRIFKGEFKNKDERDELYKKCSEMIIQEAVRIWVATRLDINPARRDVKGLTLDLGTGLRSPLNPREVYISGKTTVTVGHLWVWTERSVWNPIGGHDDVYSVDIWRAIYDPAIWRHPFSGLPIPFRADYAVETKGPDGTLTVPEDAFIWDAKSKSWVAVGKGVTAKSKIVFDLSEYLGSKWHHGQSITWADILFSIY
;
A
#
# COMPACT_ATOMS: atom_id res chain seq x y z
N MET A 1 -9.19 15.95 -81.24
CA MET A 1 -8.57 14.72 -80.69
C MET A 1 -8.46 14.96 -79.19
N THR A 2 -9.44 14.50 -78.43
CA THR A 2 -9.61 14.85 -77.01
C THR A 2 -9.45 13.57 -76.21
N ILE A 3 -8.37 13.47 -75.46
CA ILE A 3 -8.03 12.30 -74.63
C ILE A 3 -8.84 12.40 -73.33
N ALA A 4 -9.75 11.45 -73.12
CA ALA A 4 -10.45 11.27 -71.86
C ALA A 4 -9.62 10.34 -70.96
N LEU A 5 -9.16 10.86 -69.83
CA LEU A 5 -8.43 10.12 -68.80
C LEU A 5 -9.44 9.46 -67.85
N LEU A 6 -9.60 8.13 -67.91
CA LEU A 6 -10.37 7.37 -66.93
C LEU A 6 -9.50 7.14 -65.69
N LEU A 7 -9.86 7.78 -64.57
CA LEU A 7 -9.32 7.49 -63.24
C LEU A 7 -10.16 6.37 -62.60
N THR A 8 -9.58 5.18 -62.47
CA THR A 8 -10.13 4.08 -61.67
C THR A 8 -9.88 4.34 -60.19
N PHE A 9 -10.94 4.60 -59.42
CA PHE A 9 -10.90 4.63 -57.96
C PHE A 9 -10.94 3.20 -57.41
N SER A 10 -9.82 2.71 -56.90
CA SER A 10 -9.78 1.47 -56.12
C SER A 10 -10.30 1.76 -54.71
N VAL A 11 -11.50 1.25 -54.40
CA VAL A 11 -12.05 1.28 -53.04
C VAL A 11 -11.32 0.22 -52.21
N LEU A 12 -10.42 0.66 -51.33
CA LEU A 12 -9.86 -0.17 -50.27
C LEU A 12 -10.97 -0.42 -49.23
N ILE A 13 -11.55 -1.62 -49.27
CA ILE A 13 -12.43 -2.08 -48.20
C ILE A 13 -11.52 -2.47 -47.03
N SER A 14 -11.40 -1.60 -46.04
CA SER A 14 -10.82 -1.94 -44.75
C SER A 14 -11.75 -2.94 -44.07
N VAL A 15 -11.35 -4.21 -44.03
CA VAL A 15 -12.02 -5.21 -43.21
C VAL A 15 -11.79 -4.80 -41.77
N VAL A 16 -12.81 -4.21 -41.13
CA VAL A 16 -12.82 -3.99 -39.69
C VAL A 16 -12.89 -5.39 -39.06
N SER A 17 -11.73 -5.93 -38.68
CA SER A 17 -11.67 -7.13 -37.86
C SER A 17 -12.44 -6.85 -36.58
N ALA A 18 -13.45 -7.67 -36.27
CA ALA A 18 -14.17 -7.58 -35.01
C ALA A 18 -13.13 -7.67 -33.88
N GLN A 19 -13.11 -6.67 -33.00
CA GLN A 19 -12.23 -6.68 -31.83
C GLN A 19 -12.51 -7.95 -31.04
N GLN A 20 -11.53 -8.84 -30.98
CA GLN A 20 -11.64 -10.06 -30.18
C GLN A 20 -11.80 -9.63 -28.73
N LYS A 21 -13.01 -9.85 -28.17
CA LYS A 21 -13.31 -9.55 -26.77
C LYS A 21 -12.77 -10.70 -25.92
N GLY A 22 -12.03 -10.38 -24.87
CA GLY A 22 -11.48 -11.35 -23.93
C GLY A 22 -9.98 -11.18 -23.71
N PRO A 23 -9.37 -11.96 -22.81
CA PRO A 23 -7.94 -11.90 -22.54
C PRO A 23 -7.12 -12.30 -23.77
N ALA A 24 -5.91 -11.75 -23.88
CA ALA A 24 -4.99 -12.00 -24.99
C ALA A 24 -4.37 -13.42 -24.97
N THR A 25 -4.45 -14.11 -23.83
CA THR A 25 -3.99 -15.50 -23.63
C THR A 25 -5.11 -16.34 -23.02
N ASP A 26 -5.23 -17.59 -23.47
CA ASP A 26 -6.28 -18.51 -23.01
C ASP A 26 -6.08 -18.96 -21.55
N THR A 27 -4.83 -19.13 -21.11
CA THR A 27 -4.49 -19.62 -19.76
C THR A 27 -3.33 -18.86 -19.14
N ILE A 28 -3.55 -18.35 -17.93
CA ILE A 28 -2.50 -17.78 -17.07
C ILE A 28 -2.23 -18.75 -15.92
N ILE A 29 -0.97 -19.17 -15.77
CA ILE A 29 -0.54 -20.03 -14.67
C ILE A 29 0.25 -19.19 -13.67
N PHE A 30 -0.29 -18.98 -12.47
CA PHE A 30 0.51 -18.45 -11.36
C PHE A 30 1.31 -19.57 -10.71
N LYS A 31 2.63 -19.41 -10.67
CA LYS A 31 3.57 -20.39 -10.13
C LYS A 31 4.38 -19.79 -8.99
N ARG A 32 4.37 -20.48 -7.85
CA ARG A 32 5.23 -20.13 -6.71
C ARG A 32 6.68 -20.37 -7.08
N ILE A 33 7.50 -19.33 -7.01
CA ILE A 33 8.95 -19.37 -7.21
C ILE A 33 9.62 -18.62 -6.05
N PRO A 34 10.41 -19.33 -5.21
CA PRO A 34 11.25 -18.69 -4.20
C PRO A 34 12.14 -17.62 -4.82
N LEU A 35 12.36 -16.52 -4.10
CA LEU A 35 13.03 -15.35 -4.65
C LEU A 35 14.44 -15.70 -5.18
N GLU A 36 15.16 -16.53 -4.45
CA GLU A 36 16.51 -16.99 -4.78
C GLU A 36 16.59 -17.80 -6.09
N LEU A 37 15.46 -18.35 -6.56
CA LEU A 37 15.37 -19.11 -7.81
C LEU A 37 14.75 -18.30 -8.96
N ALA A 38 14.21 -17.11 -8.69
CA ALA A 38 13.42 -16.35 -9.65
C ALA A 38 14.19 -15.97 -10.93
N ALA A 39 15.45 -15.51 -10.79
CA ALA A 39 16.29 -15.21 -11.95
C ALA A 39 16.52 -16.43 -12.85
N GLN A 40 16.83 -17.57 -12.24
CA GLN A 40 17.05 -18.82 -12.98
C GLN A 40 15.77 -19.31 -13.66
N ALA A 41 14.62 -19.20 -12.99
CA ALA A 41 13.33 -19.62 -13.53
C ALA A 41 12.92 -18.82 -14.78
N VAL A 42 13.23 -17.52 -14.84
CA VAL A 42 13.01 -16.70 -16.05
C VAL A 42 13.98 -17.13 -17.17
N LYS A 43 15.27 -17.32 -16.85
CA LYS A 43 16.30 -17.73 -17.82
C LYS A 43 15.96 -19.05 -18.52
N THR A 44 15.49 -20.03 -17.75
CA THR A 44 15.15 -21.38 -18.28
C THR A 44 13.80 -21.42 -18.99
N GLY A 45 12.98 -20.37 -18.86
CA GLY A 45 11.60 -20.37 -19.33
C GLY A 45 10.66 -21.22 -18.48
N GLU A 46 11.04 -21.52 -17.23
CA GLU A 46 10.12 -22.13 -16.25
C GLU A 46 8.96 -21.18 -15.91
N ILE A 47 9.25 -19.88 -15.89
CA ILE A 47 8.27 -18.80 -15.85
C ILE A 47 8.57 -17.81 -16.98
N ASP A 48 7.53 -17.14 -17.47
CA ASP A 48 7.65 -16.15 -18.54
C ASP A 48 7.96 -14.75 -17.97
N TYR A 49 7.41 -14.39 -16.80
CA TYR A 49 7.75 -13.17 -16.06
C TYR A 49 7.52 -13.33 -14.55
N TYR A 50 8.11 -12.46 -13.73
CA TYR A 50 8.04 -12.54 -12.26
C TYR A 50 7.56 -11.21 -11.64
N ILE A 51 6.51 -11.25 -10.81
CA ILE A 51 5.81 -10.02 -10.37
C ILE A 51 6.07 -9.59 -8.91
N PHE A 52 6.70 -10.42 -8.07
CA PHE A 52 6.95 -10.05 -6.66
C PHE A 52 8.10 -9.05 -6.47
N GLY A 53 9.05 -9.02 -7.40
CA GLY A 53 10.26 -8.18 -7.34
C GLY A 53 11.50 -8.99 -6.96
N LEU A 54 12.58 -8.83 -7.73
CA LEU A 54 13.88 -9.43 -7.43
C LEU A 54 14.64 -8.61 -6.39
N ARG A 55 15.54 -9.28 -5.64
CA ARG A 55 16.58 -8.56 -4.90
C ARG A 55 17.71 -8.16 -5.84
N PRO A 56 18.58 -7.20 -5.44
CA PRO A 56 19.65 -6.71 -6.29
C PRO A 56 20.57 -7.81 -6.85
N ALA A 57 20.86 -8.85 -6.07
CA ALA A 57 21.73 -9.96 -6.52
C ALA A 57 21.13 -10.71 -7.72
N GLN A 58 19.85 -11.11 -7.63
CA GLN A 58 19.16 -11.78 -8.73
C GLN A 58 18.96 -10.86 -9.94
N ALA A 59 18.74 -9.58 -9.72
CA ALA A 59 18.62 -8.62 -10.83
C ALA A 59 19.94 -8.46 -11.59
N GLU A 60 21.08 -8.48 -10.90
CA GLU A 60 22.40 -8.45 -11.54
C GLU A 60 22.63 -9.66 -12.45
N GLU A 61 22.18 -10.84 -12.04
CA GLU A 61 22.29 -12.06 -12.84
C GLU A 61 21.56 -12.01 -14.18
N LEU A 62 20.55 -11.14 -14.31
CA LEU A 62 19.77 -10.94 -15.54
C LEU A 62 20.22 -9.73 -16.34
N ARG A 63 21.10 -8.89 -15.78
CA ARG A 63 21.53 -7.65 -16.41
C ARG A 63 22.24 -7.93 -17.73
N GLY A 64 21.81 -7.24 -18.78
CA GLY A 64 22.43 -7.32 -20.11
C GLY A 64 22.10 -8.57 -20.91
N ILE A 65 21.23 -9.46 -20.42
CA ILE A 65 20.71 -10.60 -21.19
C ILE A 65 19.72 -10.07 -22.25
N PRO A 66 20.01 -10.21 -23.57
CA PRO A 66 19.15 -9.66 -24.62
C PRO A 66 17.76 -10.30 -24.70
N GLU A 67 17.52 -11.44 -24.06
CA GLU A 67 16.22 -12.11 -24.09
C GLU A 67 15.33 -11.72 -22.90
N ILE A 68 15.79 -10.85 -22.00
CA ILE A 68 15.08 -10.48 -20.78
C ILE A 68 14.96 -8.96 -20.67
N ASP A 69 13.74 -8.49 -20.45
CA ASP A 69 13.44 -7.10 -20.16
C ASP A 69 13.20 -6.93 -18.64
N MET A 70 13.70 -5.82 -18.10
CA MET A 70 13.64 -5.52 -16.67
C MET A 70 12.76 -4.30 -16.45
N TYR A 71 11.70 -4.48 -15.66
CA TYR A 71 10.73 -3.44 -15.32
C TYR A 71 10.95 -2.97 -13.89
N TYR A 72 10.89 -1.66 -13.66
CA TYR A 72 11.21 -1.04 -12.38
C TYR A 72 10.04 -0.19 -11.90
N ALA A 73 9.65 -0.32 -10.63
CA ALA A 73 8.68 0.56 -10.01
C ALA A 73 8.93 0.71 -8.48
N PRO A 74 8.70 1.90 -7.90
CA PRO A 74 8.79 2.17 -6.46
C PRO A 74 7.63 1.53 -5.67
N ALA A 75 7.45 0.22 -5.77
CA ALA A 75 6.23 -0.46 -5.36
C ALA A 75 6.30 -1.11 -3.96
N GLY A 76 7.48 -1.25 -3.38
CA GLY A 76 7.65 -1.82 -2.04
C GLY A 76 7.87 -0.73 -0.99
N ILE A 77 7.29 -0.87 0.20
CA ILE A 77 7.51 0.05 1.32
C ILE A 77 7.95 -0.75 2.55
N VAL A 78 8.92 -0.23 3.29
CA VAL A 78 9.41 -0.81 4.55
C VAL A 78 9.43 0.25 5.64
N ASP A 79 8.92 -0.12 6.81
CA ASP A 79 8.87 0.72 8.00
C ASP A 79 9.01 -0.11 9.28
N PHE A 80 9.11 0.58 10.41
CA PHE A 80 8.97 -0.02 11.73
C PHE A 80 7.65 0.40 12.36
N GLY A 81 6.76 -0.57 12.58
CA GLY A 81 5.56 -0.41 13.36
C GLY A 81 5.93 -0.39 14.83
N LEU A 82 5.48 0.63 15.57
CA LEU A 82 5.75 0.79 17.00
C LEU A 82 4.45 0.56 17.78
N ASN A 83 4.53 -0.14 18.90
CA ASN A 83 3.41 -0.33 19.80
C ASN A 83 3.40 0.76 20.90
N PRO A 84 2.49 1.74 20.85
CA PRO A 84 2.42 2.83 21.82
C PRO A 84 1.59 2.50 23.06
N ALA A 85 1.08 1.27 23.20
CA ALA A 85 0.21 0.92 24.32
C ALA A 85 0.90 1.14 25.67
N PRO A 86 0.19 1.64 26.69
CA PRO A 86 0.76 1.82 28.01
C PRO A 86 1.11 0.46 28.62
N ALA A 87 2.22 0.40 29.35
CA ALA A 87 2.56 -0.81 30.08
C ALA A 87 1.66 -1.01 31.31
N PRO A 88 1.52 -2.27 31.79
CA PRO A 88 0.89 -2.55 33.07
C PRO A 88 1.57 -1.81 34.23
N GLU A 89 0.85 -1.66 35.34
CA GLU A 89 1.36 -1.00 36.54
C GLU A 89 2.70 -1.62 37.00
N GLY A 90 3.66 -0.76 37.34
CA GLY A 90 5.00 -1.20 37.77
C GLY A 90 5.97 -1.51 36.63
N GLN A 91 5.53 -1.40 35.38
CA GLN A 91 6.38 -1.50 34.18
C GLN A 91 6.36 -0.19 33.39
N LEU A 92 7.23 -0.07 32.39
CA LEU A 92 7.29 1.06 31.48
C LEU A 92 7.48 0.54 30.06
N ASN A 93 6.55 0.85 29.17
CA ASN A 93 6.76 0.72 27.73
C ASN A 93 7.38 2.05 27.26
N PRO A 94 8.67 2.08 26.89
CA PRO A 94 9.30 3.32 26.44
C PRO A 94 8.64 3.87 25.17
N LEU A 95 8.04 3.03 24.33
CA LEU A 95 7.34 3.45 23.11
C LEU A 95 5.95 4.04 23.37
N SER A 96 5.43 3.96 24.61
CA SER A 96 4.25 4.75 24.99
C SER A 96 4.57 6.26 25.07
N ILE A 97 5.86 6.62 25.16
CA ILE A 97 6.33 8.01 25.20
C ILE A 97 6.57 8.49 23.76
N ARG A 98 5.84 9.53 23.33
CA ARG A 98 5.92 10.06 21.96
C ARG A 98 7.32 10.55 21.60
N GLU A 99 8.02 11.21 22.52
CA GLU A 99 9.38 11.70 22.31
C GLU A 99 10.37 10.56 22.02
N VAL A 100 10.20 9.40 22.67
CA VAL A 100 11.02 8.21 22.41
C VAL A 100 10.75 7.68 21.01
N ARG A 101 9.46 7.52 20.63
CA ARG A 101 9.09 7.08 19.27
C ARG A 101 9.64 8.03 18.21
N PHE A 102 9.41 9.33 18.37
CA PHE A 102 9.84 10.35 17.42
C PHE A 102 11.37 10.34 17.24
N ALA A 103 12.13 10.21 18.33
CA ALA A 103 13.59 10.17 18.30
C ALA A 103 14.17 8.99 17.50
N LEU A 104 13.42 7.88 17.34
CA LEU A 104 13.86 6.75 16.52
C LEU A 104 14.09 7.12 15.05
N ASN A 105 13.48 8.20 14.54
CA ASN A 105 13.78 8.70 13.21
C ASN A 105 15.27 9.03 13.00
N TYR A 106 15.96 9.51 14.04
CA TYR A 106 17.38 9.85 14.01
C TYR A 106 18.29 8.64 14.30
N LEU A 107 17.73 7.53 14.78
CA LEU A 107 18.47 6.30 15.07
C LEU A 107 18.56 5.36 13.86
N ILE A 108 17.80 5.62 12.79
CA ILE A 108 17.77 4.77 11.59
C ILE A 108 18.69 5.36 10.51
N ASN A 109 19.69 4.57 10.12
CA ASN A 109 20.58 4.92 9.02
C ASN A 109 19.98 4.54 7.66
N ARG A 110 19.10 5.40 7.13
CA ARG A 110 18.43 5.17 5.84
C ARG A 110 19.41 5.15 4.66
N ASP A 111 20.50 5.90 4.71
CA ASP A 111 21.55 5.87 3.69
C ASP A 111 22.25 4.51 3.64
N TYR A 112 22.56 3.91 4.79
CA TYR A 112 23.07 2.55 4.88
C TYR A 112 22.07 1.53 4.31
N VAL A 113 20.79 1.65 4.67
CA VAL A 113 19.74 0.76 4.15
C VAL A 113 19.67 0.83 2.62
N VAL A 114 19.65 2.03 2.05
CA VAL A 114 19.55 2.22 0.60
C VAL A 114 20.83 1.78 -0.13
N SER A 115 22.00 2.23 0.34
CA SER A 115 23.28 2.01 -0.36
C SER A 115 23.85 0.61 -0.18
N THR A 116 23.69 0.03 1.01
CA THR A 116 24.33 -1.24 1.36
C THR A 116 23.37 -2.41 1.28
N ILE A 117 22.22 -2.33 1.95
CA ILE A 117 21.24 -3.42 1.98
C ILE A 117 20.55 -3.54 0.60
N TYR A 118 19.99 -2.44 0.09
CA TYR A 118 19.32 -2.44 -1.21
C TYR A 118 20.23 -2.15 -2.41
N LYS A 119 21.53 -1.89 -2.20
CA LYS A 119 22.52 -1.64 -3.27
C LYS A 119 22.08 -0.59 -4.29
N GLY A 120 21.37 0.45 -3.85
CA GLY A 120 20.84 1.53 -4.68
C GLY A 120 19.47 1.27 -5.33
N PHE A 121 18.87 0.09 -5.15
CA PHE A 121 17.51 -0.23 -5.64
C PHE A 121 16.41 0.14 -4.63
N ALA A 122 16.59 1.28 -3.97
CA ALA A 122 15.62 1.83 -3.04
C ALA A 122 15.82 3.34 -2.94
N SER A 123 14.89 4.03 -2.30
CA SER A 123 15.04 5.43 -1.91
C SER A 123 14.61 5.60 -0.45
N PRO A 124 15.26 6.50 0.30
CA PRO A 124 14.92 6.70 1.70
C PRO A 124 13.50 7.24 1.82
N MET A 125 12.78 6.77 2.83
CA MET A 125 11.40 7.17 3.08
C MET A 125 11.28 7.70 4.52
N TYR A 126 10.61 8.83 4.67
CA TYR A 126 10.56 9.59 5.94
C TYR A 126 9.13 9.81 6.45
N ALA A 127 8.14 9.54 5.60
CA ALA A 127 6.73 9.63 5.89
C ALA A 127 6.02 8.50 5.14
N PHE A 128 4.71 8.37 5.31
CA PHE A 128 3.88 7.35 4.66
C PHE A 128 3.79 7.50 3.14
N LEU A 129 4.32 8.59 2.58
CA LEU A 129 4.56 8.78 1.17
C LEU A 129 6.06 8.72 0.85
N SER A 130 6.39 8.01 -0.22
CA SER A 130 7.71 8.01 -0.83
C SER A 130 7.90 9.24 -1.73
N SER A 131 9.14 9.55 -2.08
CA SER A 131 9.45 10.64 -3.02
C SER A 131 8.91 10.44 -4.44
N TYR A 132 8.41 9.23 -4.76
CA TYR A 132 7.80 8.93 -6.05
C TYR A 132 6.28 9.10 -6.04
N ASP A 133 5.67 9.23 -4.87
CA ASP A 133 4.24 9.45 -4.75
C ASP A 133 3.87 10.88 -5.15
N PRO A 134 2.83 11.09 -5.98
CA PRO A 134 2.46 12.42 -6.46
C PRO A 134 2.26 13.45 -5.34
N ASP A 135 1.69 13.05 -4.21
CA ASP A 135 1.43 13.95 -3.08
C ASP A 135 2.61 14.21 -2.16
N TYR A 136 3.77 13.60 -2.40
CA TYR A 136 4.97 13.89 -1.62
C TYR A 136 5.37 15.36 -1.74
N VAL A 137 5.17 15.96 -2.93
CA VAL A 137 5.41 17.39 -3.17
C VAL A 137 4.51 18.30 -2.32
N THR A 138 3.40 17.77 -1.80
CA THR A 138 2.51 18.50 -0.90
C THR A 138 3.08 18.56 0.53
N ILE A 139 3.98 17.66 0.91
CA ILE A 139 4.47 17.54 2.31
C ILE A 139 6.01 17.61 2.44
N TYR A 140 6.73 17.77 1.33
CA TYR A 140 8.20 17.73 1.34
C TYR A 140 8.82 18.80 2.27
N ASP A 141 8.20 19.99 2.34
CA ASP A 141 8.63 21.11 3.17
C ASP A 141 8.53 20.75 4.66
N ILE A 142 7.48 20.05 5.05
CA ILE A 142 7.29 19.54 6.42
C ILE A 142 8.40 18.54 6.75
N ILE A 143 8.64 17.55 5.88
CA ILE A 143 9.65 16.52 6.09
C ILE A 143 11.05 17.15 6.21
N ALA A 144 11.37 18.10 5.32
CA ALA A 144 12.67 18.76 5.29
C ALA A 144 12.99 19.51 6.60
N ARG A 145 11.99 20.10 7.29
CA ARG A 145 12.18 20.82 8.56
C ARG A 145 12.72 19.96 9.69
N TYR A 146 12.44 18.65 9.66
CA TYR A 146 12.88 17.73 10.72
C TYR A 146 14.32 17.25 10.53
N GLU A 147 14.89 17.42 9.34
CA GLU A 147 16.25 16.98 9.01
C GLU A 147 16.56 15.56 9.51
N PHE A 148 15.72 14.58 9.18
CA PHE A 148 15.84 13.18 9.62
C PHE A 148 17.09 12.46 9.07
N LYS A 149 18.26 12.93 9.47
CA LYS A 149 19.56 12.34 9.23
C LYS A 149 19.88 11.34 10.34
N TYR A 150 20.76 10.40 10.04
CA TYR A 150 21.28 9.49 11.04
C TYR A 150 22.13 10.25 12.07
N ASP A 151 21.56 10.45 13.26
CA ASP A 151 22.18 11.13 14.41
C ASP A 151 21.84 10.38 15.72
N PRO A 152 22.58 9.30 16.03
CA PRO A 152 22.38 8.53 17.25
C PRO A 152 22.59 9.35 18.53
N ALA A 153 23.41 10.40 18.50
CA ALA A 153 23.68 11.24 19.66
C ALA A 153 22.48 12.13 20.00
N LEU A 154 21.84 12.70 18.98
CA LEU A 154 20.57 13.41 19.15
C LEU A 154 19.47 12.46 19.64
N ALA A 155 19.36 11.27 19.04
CA ALA A 155 18.39 10.25 19.46
C ALA A 155 18.58 9.87 20.94
N ASP A 156 19.81 9.52 21.36
CA ASP A 156 20.13 9.17 22.75
C ASP A 156 19.83 10.33 23.71
N THR A 157 20.08 11.58 23.30
CA THR A 157 19.77 12.76 24.12
C THR A 157 18.27 12.87 24.40
N ILE A 158 17.44 12.81 23.36
CA ILE A 158 15.98 12.94 23.48
C ILE A 158 15.41 11.75 24.29
N ILE A 159 15.84 10.53 23.97
CA ILE A 159 15.38 9.30 24.64
C ILE A 159 15.80 9.33 26.11
N THR A 160 17.05 9.67 26.43
CA THR A 160 17.55 9.76 27.80
C THR A 160 16.71 10.73 28.63
N GLN A 161 16.44 11.93 28.11
CA GLN A 161 15.64 12.94 28.80
C GLN A 161 14.20 12.43 29.05
N ALA A 162 13.58 11.82 28.04
CA ALA A 162 12.23 11.28 28.14
C ALA A 162 12.13 10.13 29.15
N LEU A 163 13.10 9.21 29.14
CA LEU A 163 13.14 8.06 30.06
C LEU A 163 13.39 8.48 31.51
N ILE A 164 14.31 9.42 31.76
CA ILE A 164 14.55 9.96 33.11
C ILE A 164 13.27 10.64 33.64
N LYS A 165 12.59 11.43 32.80
CA LYS A 165 11.32 12.07 33.17
C LYS A 165 10.23 11.03 33.49
N ALA A 166 10.26 9.88 32.82
CA ALA A 166 9.37 8.74 33.10
C ALA A 166 9.79 7.90 34.33
N GLY A 167 10.89 8.26 35.01
CA GLY A 167 11.38 7.58 36.21
C GLY A 167 12.27 6.37 35.95
N ALA A 168 12.76 6.20 34.72
CA ALA A 168 13.78 5.20 34.40
C ALA A 168 15.18 5.73 34.75
N VAL A 169 16.10 4.82 35.05
CA VAL A 169 17.48 5.10 35.43
C VAL A 169 18.44 4.30 34.54
N LYS A 170 19.60 4.88 34.22
CA LYS A 170 20.65 4.20 33.45
C LYS A 170 21.72 3.71 34.42
N GLU A 171 21.85 2.40 34.56
CA GLU A 171 22.81 1.73 35.44
C GLU A 171 23.72 0.82 34.61
N ALA A 172 25.04 0.93 34.79
CA ALA A 172 26.04 0.18 34.02
C ALA A 172 25.81 0.23 32.48
N GLY A 173 25.33 1.36 31.96
CA GLY A 173 25.05 1.55 30.54
C GLY A 173 23.73 0.95 30.04
N LYS A 174 22.90 0.35 30.91
CA LYS A 174 21.59 -0.19 30.57
C LYS A 174 20.45 0.55 31.27
N TRP A 175 19.29 0.62 30.62
CA TRP A 175 18.09 1.26 31.16
C TRP A 175 17.29 0.33 32.06
N TYR A 176 16.89 0.84 33.22
CA TYR A 176 16.05 0.15 34.19
C TYR A 176 14.87 1.02 34.60
N TYR A 177 13.74 0.39 34.90
CA TYR A 177 12.59 1.01 35.55
C TYR A 177 12.16 0.13 36.71
N LYS A 178 12.10 0.70 37.93
CA LYS A 178 11.78 -0.02 39.17
C LYS A 178 12.61 -1.31 39.35
N GLY A 179 13.90 -1.25 39.05
CA GLY A 179 14.84 -2.36 39.19
C GLY A 179 14.77 -3.44 38.10
N LYS A 180 13.90 -3.30 37.09
CA LYS A 180 13.82 -4.21 35.94
C LYS A 180 14.41 -3.56 34.69
N PRO A 181 15.16 -4.30 33.85
CA PRO A 181 15.66 -3.75 32.60
C PRO A 181 14.51 -3.37 31.67
N LEU A 182 14.67 -2.28 30.91
CA LEU A 182 13.75 -1.92 29.84
C LEU A 182 14.04 -2.80 28.62
N THR A 183 13.26 -3.87 28.47
CA THR A 183 13.36 -4.83 27.36
C THR A 183 12.40 -4.46 26.23
N ILE A 184 12.95 -4.28 25.03
CA ILE A 184 12.21 -4.10 23.78
C ILE A 184 12.07 -5.46 23.09
N LYS A 185 10.84 -5.99 23.01
CA LYS A 185 10.51 -7.15 22.16
C LYS A 185 10.40 -6.71 20.71
N PHE A 186 11.38 -7.07 19.89
CA PHE A 186 11.49 -6.62 18.51
C PHE A 186 11.27 -7.79 17.56
N ILE A 187 10.09 -7.83 16.94
CA ILE A 187 9.78 -8.83 15.91
C ILE A 187 10.47 -8.43 14.59
N ILE A 188 11.37 -9.29 14.13
CA ILE A 188 12.18 -9.09 12.93
C ILE A 188 11.81 -10.15 11.90
N ARG A 189 11.23 -9.72 10.78
CA ARG A 189 10.91 -10.54 9.61
C ARG A 189 12.17 -11.12 8.96
N ILE A 190 12.08 -12.36 8.50
CA ILE A 190 13.25 -13.14 8.01
C ILE A 190 13.23 -13.46 6.52
N GLU A 191 12.15 -13.16 5.79
CA GLU A 191 12.03 -13.53 4.37
C GLU A 191 12.83 -12.65 3.41
N ASP A 192 13.22 -11.46 3.83
CA ASP A 192 13.79 -10.42 2.97
C ASP A 192 14.70 -9.47 3.76
N GLU A 193 15.10 -8.36 3.12
CA GLU A 193 16.01 -7.34 3.65
C GLU A 193 15.59 -6.77 5.02
N ARG A 194 14.33 -6.93 5.42
CA ARG A 194 13.85 -6.51 6.76
C ARG A 194 14.59 -7.17 7.90
N ARG A 195 15.23 -8.34 7.69
CA ARG A 195 16.11 -8.93 8.69
C ARG A 195 17.29 -8.02 8.99
N GLU A 196 18.03 -7.63 7.96
CA GLU A 196 19.22 -6.77 8.07
C GLU A 196 18.84 -5.36 8.58
N ILE A 197 17.70 -4.83 8.13
CA ILE A 197 17.16 -3.54 8.58
C ILE A 197 16.79 -3.59 10.08
N GLY A 198 16.11 -4.66 10.51
CA GLY A 198 15.77 -4.88 11.92
C GLY A 198 17.00 -5.06 12.81
N ASP A 199 17.98 -5.85 12.35
CA ASP A 199 19.23 -6.07 13.07
C ASP A 199 20.04 -4.77 13.25
N ALA A 200 20.02 -3.88 12.24
CA ALA A 200 20.65 -2.57 12.33
C ALA A 200 20.03 -1.72 13.44
N LEU A 201 18.69 -1.54 13.45
CA LEU A 201 18.01 -0.76 14.49
C LEU A 201 18.15 -1.39 15.88
N ALA A 202 18.02 -2.72 15.99
CA ALA A 202 18.19 -3.44 17.25
C ALA A 202 19.57 -3.17 17.88
N SER A 203 20.61 -3.16 17.04
CA SER A 203 21.98 -2.86 17.48
C SER A 203 22.14 -1.42 17.97
N GLU A 204 21.49 -0.45 17.30
CA GLU A 204 21.50 0.94 17.77
C GLU A 204 20.74 1.12 19.09
N LEU A 205 19.59 0.45 19.27
CA LEU A 205 18.85 0.44 20.53
C LEU A 205 19.68 -0.16 21.68
N GLU A 206 20.41 -1.24 21.43
CA GLU A 206 21.30 -1.86 22.41
C GLU A 206 22.45 -0.95 22.84
N LYS A 207 23.02 -0.16 21.90
CA LYS A 207 24.10 0.81 22.16
C LYS A 207 23.65 1.95 23.06
N ILE A 208 22.42 2.44 22.89
CA ILE A 208 21.86 3.51 23.74
C ILE A 208 21.32 2.99 25.08
N GLY A 209 21.43 1.68 25.33
CA GLY A 209 21.24 1.07 26.64
C GLY A 209 19.95 0.29 26.83
N PHE A 210 19.12 0.12 25.79
CA PHE A 210 18.00 -0.82 25.90
C PHE A 210 18.50 -2.27 25.97
N THR A 211 17.71 -3.13 26.58
CA THR A 211 17.80 -4.58 26.36
C THR A 211 16.88 -4.89 25.19
N VAL A 212 17.36 -5.59 24.17
CA VAL A 212 16.53 -5.95 23.01
C VAL A 212 16.39 -7.46 22.95
N ASP A 213 15.14 -7.91 22.92
CA ASP A 213 14.78 -9.28 22.63
C ASP A 213 14.45 -9.39 21.14
N ARG A 214 15.42 -9.87 20.35
CA ARG A 214 15.32 -9.99 18.89
C ARG A 214 14.53 -11.24 18.53
N LEU A 215 13.25 -11.07 18.20
CA LEU A 215 12.32 -12.14 17.87
C LEU A 215 12.27 -12.35 16.35
N TYR A 216 13.12 -13.23 15.84
CA TYR A 216 13.14 -13.56 14.41
C TYR A 216 11.96 -14.44 14.02
N MET A 217 11.08 -13.96 13.14
CA MET A 217 9.83 -14.65 12.79
C MET A 217 9.49 -14.56 11.29
N PRO A 218 8.91 -15.62 10.70
CA PRO A 218 8.27 -15.51 9.39
C PRO A 218 6.92 -14.77 9.49
N PHE A 219 6.38 -14.41 8.33
CA PHE A 219 5.17 -13.60 8.15
C PHE A 219 3.98 -14.13 8.93
N GLY A 220 3.66 -15.40 8.73
CA GLY A 220 2.47 -16.02 9.29
C GLY A 220 2.47 -15.99 10.81
N GLN A 221 3.64 -16.15 11.43
CA GLN A 221 3.78 -16.03 12.88
C GLN A 221 3.69 -14.57 13.33
N ALA A 222 4.43 -13.66 12.68
CA ALA A 222 4.50 -12.26 13.08
C ALA A 222 3.15 -11.54 12.96
N ILE A 223 2.40 -11.76 11.88
CA ILE A 223 1.13 -11.07 11.64
C ILE A 223 0.06 -11.45 12.68
N GLY A 224 0.07 -12.69 13.16
CA GLY A 224 -0.83 -13.15 14.22
C GLY A 224 -0.57 -12.47 15.56
N ILE A 225 0.70 -12.13 15.85
CA ILE A 225 1.05 -11.41 17.07
C ILE A 225 0.73 -9.93 16.92
N VAL A 226 1.21 -9.30 15.85
CA VAL A 226 1.14 -7.83 15.70
C VAL A 226 -0.28 -7.32 15.46
N TYR A 227 -1.06 -8.04 14.65
CA TYR A 227 -2.39 -7.63 14.17
C TYR A 227 -3.51 -8.59 14.56
N ALA A 228 -3.26 -9.50 15.50
CA ALA A 228 -4.30 -10.38 16.05
C ALA A 228 -4.22 -10.53 17.59
N THR A 229 -3.52 -9.63 18.28
CA THR A 229 -3.49 -9.56 19.75
C THR A 229 -3.70 -8.12 20.23
N ASP A 230 -4.20 -7.95 21.46
CA ASP A 230 -4.32 -6.64 22.09
C ASP A 230 -2.92 -6.03 22.30
N PRO A 231 -2.61 -4.85 21.72
CA PRO A 231 -1.31 -4.21 21.88
C PRO A 231 -0.91 -3.99 23.35
N LYS A 232 -1.87 -3.87 24.27
CA LYS A 232 -1.62 -3.67 25.70
C LYS A 232 -1.00 -4.89 26.40
N GLU A 233 -1.10 -6.08 25.80
CA GLU A 233 -0.42 -7.28 26.29
C GLU A 233 1.10 -7.22 26.05
N LEU A 234 1.58 -6.27 25.23
CA LEU A 234 2.99 -6.02 24.94
C LEU A 234 3.73 -7.31 24.53
N GLU A 235 3.09 -8.16 23.73
CA GLU A 235 3.75 -9.30 23.07
C GLU A 235 4.82 -8.84 22.07
N TRP A 236 4.70 -7.61 21.59
CA TRP A 236 5.64 -6.94 20.70
C TRP A 236 5.74 -5.45 21.06
N HIS A 237 6.91 -4.87 20.79
CA HIS A 237 7.16 -3.44 20.91
C HIS A 237 7.44 -2.81 19.54
N ILE A 238 8.28 -3.47 18.74
CA ILE A 238 8.66 -3.03 17.39
C ILE A 238 8.47 -4.20 16.44
N TYR A 239 7.98 -3.92 15.23
CA TYR A 239 7.83 -4.89 14.15
C TYR A 239 8.41 -4.34 12.85
N THR A 240 9.15 -5.17 12.09
CA THR A 240 9.60 -4.80 10.74
C THR A 240 8.50 -5.03 9.70
N GLU A 241 7.84 -3.95 9.31
CA GLU A 241 6.70 -3.98 8.40
C GLU A 241 7.15 -3.97 6.94
N GLY A 242 6.30 -4.49 6.06
CA GLY A 242 6.51 -4.46 4.63
C GLY A 242 5.17 -4.37 3.91
N TRP A 243 5.05 -3.41 2.99
CA TRP A 243 3.83 -3.14 2.23
C TRP A 243 4.11 -3.15 0.74
N GLY A 244 3.11 -3.56 -0.04
CA GLY A 244 3.13 -3.42 -1.50
C GLY A 244 2.12 -2.37 -1.92
N MET A 245 2.54 -1.42 -2.77
CA MET A 245 1.63 -0.46 -3.37
C MET A 245 0.57 -1.17 -4.19
N GLY A 246 -0.68 -0.73 -4.02
CA GLY A 246 -1.84 -1.34 -4.67
C GLY A 246 -2.10 -0.78 -6.07
N ALA A 247 -1.93 0.53 -6.24
CA ALA A 247 -2.05 1.28 -7.50
C ALA A 247 -1.46 2.69 -7.28
N PRO A 248 -1.06 3.42 -8.34
CA PRO A 248 -0.67 4.82 -8.22
C PRO A 248 -1.91 5.68 -7.92
N GLU A 249 -1.73 6.69 -7.08
CA GLU A 249 -2.82 7.60 -6.68
C GLU A 249 -2.37 9.05 -6.85
N LYS A 250 -3.09 9.81 -7.68
CA LYS A 250 -2.72 11.22 -7.94
C LYS A 250 -2.97 12.11 -6.73
N TYR A 251 -4.07 11.83 -6.02
CA TYR A 251 -4.51 12.56 -4.84
C TYR A 251 -4.78 11.54 -3.75
N ASP A 252 -3.82 11.33 -2.87
CA ASP A 252 -3.98 10.39 -1.77
C ASP A 252 -5.13 10.82 -0.84
N TYR A 253 -5.97 9.85 -0.54
CA TYR A 253 -7.05 10.00 0.42
C TYR A 253 -7.14 8.80 1.36
N VAL A 254 -6.45 7.71 1.04
CA VAL A 254 -6.50 6.44 1.78
C VAL A 254 -5.25 6.25 2.62
N THR A 255 -4.06 6.44 2.05
CA THR A 255 -2.77 6.07 2.66
C THR A 255 -2.50 6.87 3.93
N ILE A 256 -2.81 8.16 3.92
CA ILE A 256 -2.72 9.04 5.09
C ILE A 256 -3.56 8.52 6.27
N ASN A 257 -4.72 7.94 5.98
CA ASN A 257 -5.58 7.35 6.99
C ASN A 257 -5.05 5.97 7.40
N GLN A 258 -4.77 5.12 6.39
CA GLN A 258 -4.36 3.74 6.55
C GLN A 258 -3.19 3.56 7.52
N PHE A 259 -2.24 4.49 7.52
CA PHE A 259 -1.04 4.41 8.34
C PHE A 259 -0.96 5.40 9.49
N GLY A 260 -1.89 6.36 9.56
CA GLY A 260 -1.81 7.48 10.49
C GLY A 260 -3.02 7.65 11.40
N ALA A 261 -4.21 7.18 10.99
CA ALA A 261 -5.46 7.56 11.61
C ALA A 261 -6.14 6.37 12.33
N PRO A 262 -6.40 6.45 13.65
CA PRO A 262 -7.10 5.43 14.42
C PRO A 262 -8.39 4.90 13.80
N TRP A 263 -9.17 5.78 13.15
CA TRP A 263 -10.46 5.42 12.57
C TRP A 263 -10.40 4.52 11.33
N TYR A 264 -9.22 4.33 10.72
CA TYR A 264 -9.11 3.53 9.50
C TYR A 264 -7.70 2.93 9.33
N GLY A 265 -7.65 1.64 9.02
CA GLY A 265 -6.41 0.96 8.61
C GLY A 265 -5.64 0.31 9.75
N TRP A 266 -4.32 0.35 9.66
CA TRP A 266 -3.40 -0.54 10.38
C TRP A 266 -2.87 0.10 11.66
N MET A 267 -3.72 0.71 12.48
CA MET A 267 -3.27 1.30 13.75
C MET A 267 -3.30 0.27 14.89
N PRO A 268 -2.37 0.33 15.87
CA PRO A 268 -2.39 -0.58 17.02
C PRO A 268 -3.75 -0.59 17.72
N GLY A 269 -4.33 -1.78 17.83
CA GLY A 269 -5.66 -2.04 18.37
C GLY A 269 -6.67 -2.48 17.32
N TYR A 270 -6.45 -2.11 16.05
CA TYR A 270 -7.19 -2.55 14.86
C TYR A 270 -8.72 -2.42 14.98
N GLN A 271 -9.21 -1.53 15.86
CA GLN A 271 -10.63 -1.38 16.21
C GLN A 271 -11.33 -2.65 16.71
N GLU A 272 -10.54 -3.64 17.15
CA GLU A 272 -11.08 -4.87 17.70
C GLU A 272 -11.75 -4.59 19.05
N ALA A 273 -12.94 -5.14 19.23
CA ALA A 273 -13.75 -4.85 20.41
C ALA A 273 -13.07 -5.37 21.68
N GLY A 274 -12.89 -4.48 22.66
CA GLY A 274 -12.29 -4.81 23.95
C GLY A 274 -10.77 -4.68 24.00
N TRP A 275 -10.09 -4.43 22.87
CA TRP A 275 -8.65 -4.16 22.87
C TRP A 275 -8.34 -2.70 23.19
N TRP A 276 -7.11 -2.45 23.66
CA TRP A 276 -6.59 -1.09 23.70
C TRP A 276 -6.42 -0.53 22.29
N GLN A 277 -6.83 0.72 22.10
CA GLN A 277 -6.73 1.42 20.82
C GLN A 277 -5.76 2.58 20.94
N TYR A 278 -4.90 2.75 19.93
CA TYR A 278 -4.28 4.06 19.72
C TYR A 278 -5.37 5.05 19.28
N GLU A 279 -5.46 6.21 19.93
CA GLU A 279 -6.49 7.21 19.69
C GLU A 279 -5.88 8.59 19.43
N ASN A 280 -6.44 9.31 18.45
CA ASN A 280 -6.10 10.69 18.13
C ASN A 280 -7.26 11.32 17.33
N SER A 281 -8.17 11.98 18.04
CA SER A 281 -9.39 12.54 17.45
C SER A 281 -9.13 13.64 16.41
N THR A 282 -8.02 14.36 16.52
CA THR A 282 -7.62 15.39 15.54
C THR A 282 -7.17 14.76 14.23
N ILE A 283 -6.30 13.75 14.28
CA ILE A 283 -5.90 13.00 13.08
C ILE A 283 -7.12 12.33 12.45
N ASP A 284 -8.01 11.74 13.26
CA ASP A 284 -9.25 11.15 12.76
C ASP A 284 -10.13 12.17 12.04
N ASN A 285 -10.30 13.36 12.59
CA ASN A 285 -11.12 14.39 11.97
C ASN A 285 -10.53 14.86 10.64
N LEU A 286 -9.23 15.20 10.62
CA LEU A 286 -8.54 15.63 9.41
C LEU A 286 -8.55 14.54 8.34
N GLY A 287 -8.23 13.32 8.74
CA GLY A 287 -8.22 12.14 7.90
C GLY A 287 -9.57 11.82 7.27
N LYS A 288 -10.66 11.82 8.06
CA LYS A 288 -12.04 11.65 7.56
C LYS A 288 -12.44 12.74 6.58
N ARG A 289 -12.05 14.00 6.84
CA ARG A 289 -12.34 15.11 5.93
C ARG A 289 -11.65 14.91 4.58
N ILE A 290 -10.38 14.50 4.58
CA ILE A 290 -9.64 14.19 3.36
C ILE A 290 -10.29 13.01 2.62
N PHE A 291 -10.59 11.92 3.33
CA PHE A 291 -11.19 10.70 2.77
C PHE A 291 -12.55 10.96 2.11
N LYS A 292 -13.39 11.77 2.74
CA LYS A 292 -14.75 12.09 2.27
C LYS A 292 -14.80 13.24 1.25
N GLY A 293 -13.67 13.88 0.97
CA GLY A 293 -13.65 15.06 0.09
C GLY A 293 -14.28 16.31 0.72
N GLU A 294 -14.25 16.46 2.05
CA GLU A 294 -14.84 17.60 2.80
C GLU A 294 -13.90 18.82 2.81
N PHE A 295 -13.58 19.30 1.61
CA PHE A 295 -12.78 20.49 1.34
C PHE A 295 -13.31 21.24 0.11
N LYS A 296 -13.11 22.55 0.08
CA LYS A 296 -13.61 23.46 -0.96
C LYS A 296 -12.87 23.27 -2.29
N ASN A 297 -11.56 23.13 -2.23
CA ASN A 297 -10.67 23.13 -3.40
C ASN A 297 -9.34 22.45 -3.05
N LYS A 298 -8.41 22.41 -4.03
CA LYS A 298 -7.09 21.80 -3.85
C LYS A 298 -6.29 22.47 -2.72
N ASP A 299 -6.34 23.78 -2.59
CA ASP A 299 -5.56 24.49 -1.58
C ASP A 299 -6.00 24.10 -0.15
N GLU A 300 -7.30 24.08 0.11
CA GLU A 300 -7.82 23.62 1.41
C GLU A 300 -7.49 22.13 1.63
N ARG A 301 -7.58 21.29 0.58
CA ARG A 301 -7.20 19.89 0.66
C ARG A 301 -5.73 19.74 1.07
N ASP A 302 -4.83 20.47 0.43
CA ASP A 302 -3.39 20.42 0.69
C ASP A 302 -3.08 20.94 2.09
N GLU A 303 -3.76 21.98 2.58
CA GLU A 303 -3.61 22.44 3.96
C GLU A 303 -4.03 21.38 5.00
N LEU A 304 -5.15 20.69 4.77
CA LEU A 304 -5.59 19.58 5.62
C LEU A 304 -4.57 18.45 5.59
N TYR A 305 -4.10 18.11 4.39
CA TYR A 305 -3.15 17.04 4.15
C TYR A 305 -1.80 17.32 4.83
N LYS A 306 -1.30 18.55 4.73
CA LYS A 306 -0.10 19.04 5.43
C LYS A 306 -0.23 18.92 6.94
N LYS A 307 -1.32 19.46 7.51
CA LYS A 307 -1.57 19.42 8.96
C LYS A 307 -1.63 17.98 9.48
N CYS A 308 -2.38 17.13 8.79
CA CYS A 308 -2.53 15.72 9.16
C CYS A 308 -1.19 14.98 9.07
N SER A 309 -0.45 15.15 7.96
CA SER A 309 0.86 14.52 7.76
C SER A 309 1.88 14.92 8.81
N GLU A 310 1.94 16.21 9.18
CA GLU A 310 2.82 16.69 10.24
C GLU A 310 2.49 16.03 11.59
N MET A 311 1.22 15.91 11.94
CA MET A 311 0.80 15.23 13.17
C MET A 311 1.16 13.73 13.14
N ILE A 312 0.98 13.05 12.01
CA ILE A 312 1.35 11.64 11.86
C ILE A 312 2.87 11.46 12.06
N ILE A 313 3.68 12.33 11.46
CA ILE A 313 5.14 12.33 11.63
C ILE A 313 5.51 12.54 13.11
N GLN A 314 4.85 13.46 13.80
CA GLN A 314 5.11 13.76 15.21
C GLN A 314 4.66 12.65 16.16
N GLU A 315 3.54 11.98 15.87
CA GLU A 315 3.04 10.86 16.66
C GLU A 315 3.89 9.60 16.49
N ALA A 316 4.53 9.45 15.32
CA ALA A 316 5.57 8.45 15.07
C ALA A 316 5.16 7.03 15.47
N VAL A 317 3.90 6.65 15.25
CA VAL A 317 3.44 5.26 15.46
C VAL A 317 4.12 4.31 14.47
N ARG A 318 4.59 4.86 13.35
CA ARG A 318 5.47 4.21 12.38
C ARG A 318 6.70 5.04 12.11
N ILE A 319 7.82 4.37 11.87
CA ILE A 319 9.04 5.00 11.40
C ILE A 319 9.39 4.44 10.02
N TRP A 320 9.16 5.24 9.00
CA TRP A 320 9.40 4.88 7.60
C TRP A 320 10.89 4.72 7.32
N VAL A 321 11.28 3.73 6.51
CA VAL A 321 12.70 3.44 6.24
C VAL A 321 13.01 3.67 4.77
N ALA A 322 12.34 2.93 3.88
CA ALA A 322 12.64 2.97 2.46
C ALA A 322 11.42 2.59 1.59
N THR A 323 11.37 3.17 0.39
CA THR A 323 10.65 2.60 -0.73
C THR A 323 11.61 1.77 -1.59
N ARG A 324 11.22 0.55 -1.95
CA ARG A 324 12.00 -0.37 -2.78
C ARG A 324 11.62 -0.13 -4.25
N LEU A 325 12.65 -0.02 -5.10
CA LEU A 325 12.47 -0.07 -6.54
C LEU A 325 12.36 -1.54 -6.94
N ASP A 326 11.15 -2.07 -6.89
CA ASP A 326 10.85 -3.45 -7.27
C ASP A 326 11.24 -3.70 -8.72
N ILE A 327 11.92 -4.83 -8.93
CA ILE A 327 12.51 -5.22 -10.22
C ILE A 327 11.77 -6.45 -10.72
N ASN A 328 10.95 -6.30 -11.77
CA ASN A 328 10.19 -7.37 -12.36
C ASN A 328 10.82 -7.81 -13.70
N PRO A 329 11.42 -9.01 -13.77
CA PRO A 329 11.93 -9.54 -15.03
C PRO A 329 10.80 -10.15 -15.88
N ALA A 330 10.88 -9.99 -17.19
CA ALA A 330 10.07 -10.72 -18.16
C ALA A 330 10.92 -11.16 -19.34
N ARG A 331 10.64 -12.33 -19.90
CA ARG A 331 11.24 -12.70 -21.19
C ARG A 331 10.74 -11.74 -22.28
N ARG A 332 11.62 -11.36 -23.20
CA ARG A 332 11.35 -10.36 -24.24
C ARG A 332 10.29 -10.81 -25.25
N ASP A 333 10.06 -12.11 -25.38
CA ASP A 333 8.98 -12.67 -26.20
C ASP A 333 7.59 -12.49 -25.57
N VAL A 334 7.50 -12.14 -24.28
CA VAL A 334 6.26 -11.73 -23.60
C VAL A 334 5.87 -10.32 -24.02
N LYS A 335 4.64 -10.17 -24.52
CA LYS A 335 4.05 -8.92 -25.00
C LYS A 335 2.77 -8.61 -24.24
N GLY A 336 2.27 -7.37 -24.38
CA GLY A 336 1.06 -6.90 -23.70
C GLY A 336 1.25 -6.50 -22.22
N LEU A 337 2.48 -6.51 -21.72
CA LEU A 337 2.78 -6.02 -20.38
C LEU A 337 2.72 -4.48 -20.32
N THR A 338 1.97 -3.98 -19.35
CA THR A 338 1.91 -2.57 -18.96
C THR A 338 2.77 -2.37 -17.72
N LEU A 339 3.73 -1.45 -17.82
CA LEU A 339 4.46 -0.94 -16.66
C LEU A 339 3.60 0.09 -15.94
N ASP A 340 3.06 -0.28 -14.79
CA ASP A 340 2.44 0.65 -13.87
C ASP A 340 3.51 1.36 -13.03
N LEU A 341 3.54 2.69 -13.06
CA LEU A 341 4.61 3.47 -12.44
C LEU A 341 4.61 3.41 -10.91
N GLY A 342 3.53 2.96 -10.27
CA GLY A 342 3.47 2.78 -8.82
C GLY A 342 3.57 1.31 -8.39
N THR A 343 3.29 0.35 -9.27
CA THR A 343 3.13 -1.07 -8.88
C THR A 343 3.86 -2.07 -9.77
N GLY A 344 4.60 -1.61 -10.78
CA GLY A 344 5.38 -2.47 -11.66
C GLY A 344 4.47 -3.33 -12.53
N LEU A 345 4.71 -4.65 -12.51
CA LEU A 345 3.91 -5.60 -13.29
C LEU A 345 2.68 -6.16 -12.53
N ARG A 346 2.31 -5.60 -11.39
CA ARG A 346 1.21 -6.10 -10.52
C ARG A 346 -0.18 -5.55 -10.88
N SER A 347 -0.29 -4.78 -11.96
CA SER A 347 -1.56 -4.21 -12.43
C SER A 347 -2.51 -5.31 -12.95
N PRO A 348 -3.85 -5.20 -12.71
CA PRO A 348 -4.84 -6.12 -13.27
C PRO A 348 -4.90 -6.10 -14.81
N LEU A 349 -4.30 -5.11 -15.46
CA LEU A 349 -4.19 -5.05 -16.93
C LEU A 349 -3.30 -6.18 -17.47
N ASN A 350 -2.22 -6.52 -16.75
CA ASN A 350 -1.23 -7.49 -17.24
C ASN A 350 -1.78 -8.90 -17.46
N PRO A 351 -2.49 -9.54 -16.51
CA PRO A 351 -3.05 -10.87 -16.77
C PRO A 351 -4.11 -10.89 -17.89
N ARG A 352 -4.65 -9.73 -18.30
CA ARG A 352 -5.64 -9.62 -19.38
C ARG A 352 -5.00 -9.41 -20.74
N GLU A 353 -3.94 -8.60 -20.81
CA GLU A 353 -3.31 -8.19 -22.07
C GLU A 353 -2.08 -9.03 -22.42
N VAL A 354 -1.50 -9.78 -21.47
CA VAL A 354 -0.25 -10.52 -21.70
C VAL A 354 -0.44 -11.64 -22.72
N TYR A 355 0.53 -11.79 -23.63
CA TYR A 355 0.59 -12.89 -24.59
C TYR A 355 2.00 -13.20 -25.06
N ILE A 356 2.17 -14.40 -25.61
CA ILE A 356 3.36 -14.83 -26.34
C ILE A 356 2.89 -15.40 -27.68
N SER A 357 3.39 -14.87 -28.80
CA SER A 357 3.00 -15.31 -30.13
C SER A 357 3.17 -16.83 -30.31
N GLY A 358 2.10 -17.51 -30.68
CA GLY A 358 2.10 -18.96 -30.89
C GLY A 358 1.97 -19.81 -29.63
N LYS A 359 1.76 -19.21 -28.46
CA LYS A 359 1.42 -19.92 -27.21
C LYS A 359 0.01 -19.56 -26.75
N THR A 360 -0.66 -20.52 -26.11
CA THR A 360 -1.96 -20.34 -25.46
C THR A 360 -1.84 -20.18 -23.94
N THR A 361 -0.62 -20.27 -23.41
CA THR A 361 -0.35 -20.23 -21.97
C THR A 361 0.80 -19.29 -21.67
N VAL A 362 0.64 -18.49 -20.63
CA VAL A 362 1.68 -17.66 -20.02
C VAL A 362 1.80 -18.04 -18.55
N THR A 363 3.04 -18.25 -18.08
CA THR A 363 3.35 -18.62 -16.70
C THR A 363 3.93 -17.43 -15.94
N VAL A 364 3.25 -17.00 -14.89
CA VAL A 364 3.62 -15.88 -14.02
C VAL A 364 4.24 -16.42 -12.75
N GLY A 365 5.48 -16.04 -12.47
CA GLY A 365 6.13 -16.35 -11.22
C GLY A 365 5.75 -15.37 -10.10
N HIS A 366 5.55 -15.90 -8.90
CA HIS A 366 5.23 -15.14 -7.68
C HIS A 366 5.95 -15.75 -6.47
N LEU A 367 6.41 -14.96 -5.48
CA LEU A 367 7.02 -15.53 -4.27
C LEU A 367 6.05 -16.45 -3.51
N TRP A 368 4.79 -16.01 -3.45
CA TRP A 368 3.63 -16.62 -2.79
C TRP A 368 3.96 -17.32 -1.46
N VAL A 369 3.63 -16.67 -0.35
CA VAL A 369 3.83 -17.19 1.00
C VAL A 369 2.46 -17.56 1.56
N TRP A 370 2.29 -18.83 1.95
CA TRP A 370 1.08 -19.26 2.64
C TRP A 370 1.10 -18.83 4.10
N THR A 371 -0.06 -18.39 4.60
CA THR A 371 -0.33 -18.19 6.02
C THR A 371 -1.74 -18.67 6.35
N GLU A 372 -2.04 -18.89 7.63
CA GLU A 372 -3.41 -19.17 8.08
C GLU A 372 -4.38 -18.03 7.77
N ARG A 373 -3.88 -16.80 7.50
CA ARG A 373 -4.69 -15.65 7.08
C ARG A 373 -4.84 -15.53 5.56
N SER A 374 -4.06 -16.26 4.77
CA SER A 374 -4.13 -16.27 3.29
C SER A 374 -5.18 -17.28 2.79
N VAL A 375 -6.30 -17.36 3.49
CA VAL A 375 -7.44 -18.18 3.08
C VAL A 375 -8.05 -17.53 1.84
N TRP A 376 -8.29 -18.33 0.80
CA TRP A 376 -8.96 -17.91 -0.44
C TRP A 376 -10.47 -17.71 -0.21
N ASN A 377 -10.81 -16.79 0.70
CA ASN A 377 -12.16 -16.37 1.00
C ASN A 377 -12.29 -14.87 0.70
N PRO A 378 -13.07 -14.47 -0.32
CA PRO A 378 -13.23 -13.07 -0.67
C PRO A 378 -14.12 -12.29 0.31
N ILE A 379 -14.79 -12.96 1.26
CA ILE A 379 -15.59 -12.29 2.28
C ILE A 379 -14.65 -11.50 3.20
N GLY A 380 -14.75 -10.17 3.16
CA GLY A 380 -13.84 -9.25 3.86
C GLY A 380 -12.63 -8.82 3.03
N GLY A 381 -12.37 -9.47 1.89
CA GLY A 381 -11.25 -9.18 0.99
C GLY A 381 -9.95 -9.90 1.34
N HIS A 382 -8.87 -9.49 0.67
CA HIS A 382 -7.52 -10.00 0.91
C HIS A 382 -6.62 -8.85 1.35
N ASP A 383 -5.83 -9.06 2.39
CA ASP A 383 -4.95 -8.03 2.99
C ASP A 383 -3.46 -8.28 2.73
N ASP A 384 -3.13 -9.39 2.05
CA ASP A 384 -1.76 -9.73 1.71
C ASP A 384 -1.54 -9.71 0.18
N VAL A 385 -0.34 -9.27 -0.24
CA VAL A 385 0.01 -9.19 -1.67
C VAL A 385 0.01 -10.55 -2.37
N TYR A 386 0.23 -11.64 -1.62
CA TYR A 386 0.26 -13.00 -2.17
C TYR A 386 -1.12 -13.45 -2.65
N SER A 387 -2.18 -12.94 -2.04
CA SER A 387 -3.57 -13.22 -2.39
C SER A 387 -4.12 -12.14 -3.34
N VAL A 388 -3.87 -10.86 -3.05
CA VAL A 388 -4.38 -9.71 -3.83
C VAL A 388 -3.93 -9.74 -5.30
N ASP A 389 -2.66 -10.08 -5.55
CA ASP A 389 -2.10 -10.04 -6.91
C ASP A 389 -2.75 -11.07 -7.83
N ILE A 390 -3.10 -12.25 -7.29
CA ILE A 390 -3.80 -13.30 -8.03
C ILE A 390 -5.30 -12.97 -8.12
N TRP A 391 -5.90 -12.48 -7.04
CA TRP A 391 -7.31 -12.11 -6.99
C TRP A 391 -7.68 -11.08 -8.09
N ARG A 392 -6.81 -10.08 -8.31
CA ARG A 392 -6.95 -9.07 -9.37
C ARG A 392 -7.05 -9.63 -10.79
N ALA A 393 -6.59 -10.85 -11.02
CA ALA A 393 -6.70 -11.52 -12.32
C ALA A 393 -8.08 -12.15 -12.55
N ILE A 394 -8.91 -12.33 -11.51
CA ILE A 394 -10.15 -13.11 -11.57
C ILE A 394 -11.41 -12.32 -11.23
N TYR A 395 -11.32 -11.01 -10.97
CA TYR A 395 -12.48 -10.13 -10.89
C TYR A 395 -12.25 -8.85 -11.69
N ASP A 396 -13.33 -8.22 -12.15
CA ASP A 396 -13.27 -6.94 -12.82
C ASP A 396 -13.72 -5.81 -11.89
N PRO A 397 -12.86 -4.80 -11.65
CA PRO A 397 -13.28 -3.62 -10.90
C PRO A 397 -14.23 -2.74 -11.74
N ALA A 398 -15.06 -1.94 -11.08
CA ALA A 398 -15.89 -0.94 -11.77
C ALA A 398 -15.03 0.17 -12.38
N ILE A 399 -14.09 0.68 -11.58
CA ILE A 399 -13.12 1.72 -11.95
C ILE A 399 -11.72 1.27 -11.50
N TRP A 400 -10.69 1.73 -12.18
CA TRP A 400 -9.30 1.47 -11.82
C TRP A 400 -8.46 2.75 -11.80
N ARG A 401 -7.19 2.66 -11.43
CA ARG A 401 -6.25 3.79 -11.52
C ARG A 401 -5.44 3.72 -12.80
N HIS A 402 -5.29 4.85 -13.47
CA HIS A 402 -4.47 4.94 -14.65
C HIS A 402 -2.99 4.69 -14.27
N PRO A 403 -2.31 3.74 -14.93
CA PRO A 403 -0.98 3.27 -14.52
C PRO A 403 0.13 4.34 -14.54
N PHE A 404 -0.12 5.46 -15.21
CA PHE A 404 0.84 6.56 -15.34
C PHE A 404 0.45 7.84 -14.62
N SER A 405 -0.86 8.12 -14.48
CA SER A 405 -1.34 9.40 -13.97
C SER A 405 -1.95 9.31 -12.58
N GLY A 406 -2.23 8.08 -12.10
CA GLY A 406 -2.91 7.83 -10.83
C GLY A 406 -4.36 8.33 -10.80
N LEU A 407 -4.93 8.76 -11.94
CA LEU A 407 -6.31 9.21 -12.02
C LEU A 407 -7.27 8.03 -12.15
N PRO A 408 -8.50 8.13 -11.62
CA PRO A 408 -9.51 7.10 -11.84
C PRO A 408 -9.85 7.00 -13.33
N ILE A 409 -9.89 5.77 -13.85
CA ILE A 409 -10.33 5.44 -15.21
C ILE A 409 -11.47 4.43 -15.16
N PRO A 410 -12.42 4.52 -16.10
CA PRO A 410 -13.41 3.47 -16.29
C PRO A 410 -12.75 2.11 -16.52
N PHE A 411 -13.35 1.06 -15.97
CA PHE A 411 -12.96 -0.33 -16.24
C PHE A 411 -14.18 -1.16 -16.67
N ARG A 412 -15.20 -1.26 -15.82
CA ARG A 412 -16.54 -1.79 -16.19
C ARG A 412 -17.69 -0.81 -15.97
N ALA A 413 -17.41 0.36 -15.40
CA ALA A 413 -18.37 1.43 -15.23
C ALA A 413 -17.76 2.74 -15.73
N ASP A 414 -18.41 3.35 -16.71
CA ASP A 414 -18.16 4.75 -17.05
C ASP A 414 -18.79 5.66 -16.01
N TYR A 415 -18.28 6.88 -15.90
CA TYR A 415 -18.80 7.85 -14.95
C TYR A 415 -18.69 9.28 -15.46
N ALA A 416 -19.64 10.12 -15.05
CA ALA A 416 -19.62 11.56 -15.29
C ALA A 416 -19.75 12.30 -13.95
N VAL A 417 -18.86 13.27 -13.73
CA VAL A 417 -18.85 14.10 -12.52
C VAL A 417 -19.48 15.46 -12.83
N GLU A 418 -20.46 15.85 -12.02
CA GLU A 418 -21.14 17.14 -12.06
C GLU A 418 -20.92 17.88 -10.73
N THR A 419 -20.56 19.16 -10.79
CA THR A 419 -20.43 20.03 -9.62
C THR A 419 -20.76 21.48 -9.99
N LYS A 420 -21.26 22.27 -9.04
CA LYS A 420 -21.43 23.73 -9.19
C LYS A 420 -20.24 24.52 -8.63
N GLY A 421 -19.07 23.90 -8.62
CA GLY A 421 -17.87 24.47 -8.04
C GLY A 421 -17.92 24.53 -6.51
N PRO A 422 -16.96 25.23 -5.90
CA PRO A 422 -16.70 25.09 -4.48
C PRO A 422 -17.81 25.63 -3.55
N ASP A 423 -18.46 26.72 -3.97
CA ASP A 423 -19.48 27.42 -3.20
C ASP A 423 -20.92 26.99 -3.56
N GLY A 424 -21.09 26.29 -4.69
CA GLY A 424 -22.39 25.82 -5.17
C GLY A 424 -22.83 24.50 -4.54
N THR A 425 -24.12 24.20 -4.71
CA THR A 425 -24.71 22.88 -4.42
C THR A 425 -25.69 22.45 -5.51
N LEU A 426 -25.88 21.14 -5.63
CA LEU A 426 -26.82 20.48 -6.52
C LEU A 426 -28.00 19.99 -5.70
N THR A 427 -29.22 20.16 -6.20
CA THR A 427 -30.42 19.61 -5.56
C THR A 427 -30.41 18.09 -5.69
N VAL A 428 -30.65 17.39 -4.59
CA VAL A 428 -30.81 15.94 -4.58
C VAL A 428 -32.29 15.62 -4.79
N PRO A 429 -32.66 14.67 -5.68
CA PRO A 429 -34.04 14.23 -5.83
C PRO A 429 -34.66 13.78 -4.50
N GLU A 430 -35.93 14.12 -4.25
CA GLU A 430 -36.59 13.81 -2.97
C GLU A 430 -36.74 12.30 -2.73
N ASP A 431 -36.77 11.52 -3.81
CA ASP A 431 -36.87 10.06 -3.86
C ASP A 431 -35.51 9.33 -3.90
N ALA A 432 -34.39 10.08 -3.91
CA ALA A 432 -33.09 9.48 -3.69
C ALA A 432 -33.06 8.83 -2.30
N PHE A 433 -32.29 7.75 -2.15
CA PHE A 433 -32.22 6.99 -0.91
C PHE A 433 -30.79 6.93 -0.37
N ILE A 434 -30.69 6.76 0.95
CA ILE A 434 -29.44 6.58 1.69
C ILE A 434 -29.61 5.45 2.70
N TRP A 435 -28.52 4.74 2.99
CA TRP A 435 -28.53 3.70 4.01
C TRP A 435 -28.58 4.33 5.42
N ASP A 436 -29.57 3.93 6.23
CA ASP A 436 -29.63 4.27 7.65
C ASP A 436 -29.16 3.09 8.50
N ALA A 437 -27.96 3.22 9.06
CA ALA A 437 -27.36 2.19 9.92
C ALA A 437 -28.18 1.92 11.20
N LYS A 438 -28.98 2.87 11.68
CA LYS A 438 -29.79 2.70 12.89
C LYS A 438 -31.00 1.80 12.64
N SER A 439 -31.76 2.07 11.58
CA SER A 439 -32.90 1.23 11.19
C SER A 439 -32.49 -0.01 10.40
N LYS A 440 -31.25 -0.06 9.91
CA LYS A 440 -30.75 -1.08 8.98
C LYS A 440 -31.60 -1.16 7.73
N SER A 441 -31.90 -0.02 7.13
CA SER A 441 -32.73 0.07 5.92
C SER A 441 -32.35 1.24 5.03
N TRP A 442 -32.70 1.15 3.75
CA TRP A 442 -32.63 2.27 2.80
C TRP A 442 -33.82 3.20 3.02
N VAL A 443 -33.55 4.48 3.27
CA VAL A 443 -34.57 5.50 3.52
C VAL A 443 -34.46 6.63 2.49
N ALA A 444 -35.60 7.21 2.12
CA ALA A 444 -35.61 8.40 1.26
C ALA A 444 -34.94 9.58 1.95
N VAL A 445 -34.15 10.35 1.21
CA VAL A 445 -33.45 11.54 1.73
C VAL A 445 -34.42 12.68 2.04
N GLY A 446 -35.54 12.75 1.31
CA GLY A 446 -36.59 13.75 1.50
C GLY A 446 -36.27 15.12 0.88
N LYS A 447 -37.02 16.13 1.32
CA LYS A 447 -37.02 17.46 0.66
C LYS A 447 -35.87 18.35 1.09
N GLY A 448 -35.40 19.19 0.18
CA GLY A 448 -34.43 20.26 0.48
C GLY A 448 -32.99 19.79 0.67
N VAL A 449 -32.69 18.51 0.40
CA VAL A 449 -31.34 17.97 0.48
C VAL A 449 -30.52 18.44 -0.71
N THR A 450 -29.26 18.80 -0.45
CA THR A 450 -28.32 19.24 -1.48
C THR A 450 -26.98 18.53 -1.35
N ALA A 451 -26.26 18.37 -2.46
CA ALA A 451 -24.93 17.75 -2.52
C ALA A 451 -23.91 18.69 -3.18
N LYS A 452 -22.63 18.50 -2.86
CA LYS A 452 -21.52 19.28 -3.44
C LYS A 452 -21.11 18.80 -4.84
N SER A 453 -21.24 17.51 -5.07
CA SER A 453 -20.98 16.85 -6.34
C SER A 453 -22.03 15.77 -6.59
N LYS A 454 -22.21 15.43 -7.85
CA LYS A 454 -23.03 14.32 -8.32
C LYS A 454 -22.19 13.50 -9.27
N ILE A 455 -22.20 12.18 -9.08
CA ILE A 455 -21.54 11.25 -9.99
C ILE A 455 -22.64 10.38 -10.60
N VAL A 456 -22.68 10.33 -11.92
CA VAL A 456 -23.57 9.43 -12.67
C VAL A 456 -22.71 8.28 -13.18
N PHE A 457 -22.99 7.07 -12.72
CA PHE A 457 -22.34 5.86 -13.21
C PHE A 457 -23.18 5.22 -14.32
N ASP A 458 -22.53 4.81 -15.40
CA ASP A 458 -23.10 3.89 -16.37
C ASP A 458 -22.71 2.47 -15.99
N LEU A 459 -23.70 1.70 -15.52
CA LEU A 459 -23.53 0.31 -15.09
C LEU A 459 -24.05 -0.68 -16.14
N SER A 460 -24.27 -0.26 -17.40
CA SER A 460 -24.82 -1.12 -18.46
C SER A 460 -23.94 -2.33 -18.79
N GLU A 461 -22.62 -2.18 -18.68
CA GLU A 461 -21.67 -3.28 -18.85
C GLU A 461 -21.59 -4.20 -17.60
N TYR A 462 -22.12 -3.77 -16.46
CA TYR A 462 -22.07 -4.50 -15.19
C TYR A 462 -23.39 -5.25 -14.91
N LEU A 463 -24.52 -4.54 -14.95
CA LEU A 463 -25.86 -5.08 -14.70
C LEU A 463 -26.29 -6.04 -15.82
N GLY A 464 -26.85 -7.19 -15.44
CA GLY A 464 -27.25 -8.24 -16.39
C GLY A 464 -26.09 -9.11 -16.90
N SER A 465 -24.84 -8.72 -16.68
CA SER A 465 -23.69 -9.62 -16.84
C SER A 465 -23.72 -10.73 -15.79
N LYS A 466 -22.87 -11.75 -15.92
CA LYS A 466 -22.89 -12.92 -15.03
C LYS A 466 -21.71 -12.93 -14.07
N TRP A 467 -22.00 -13.26 -12.82
CA TRP A 467 -21.01 -13.76 -11.87
C TRP A 467 -20.43 -15.10 -12.34
N HIS A 468 -19.27 -15.51 -11.80
CA HIS A 468 -18.59 -16.77 -12.17
C HIS A 468 -19.47 -18.03 -12.04
N HIS A 469 -20.35 -18.07 -11.04
CA HIS A 469 -21.35 -19.15 -10.87
C HIS A 469 -22.61 -19.03 -11.74
N GLY A 470 -22.63 -18.10 -12.70
CA GLY A 470 -23.67 -17.95 -13.71
C GLY A 470 -24.88 -17.08 -13.35
N GLN A 471 -25.02 -16.65 -12.09
CA GLN A 471 -26.09 -15.71 -11.68
C GLN A 471 -25.88 -14.34 -12.32
N SER A 472 -26.97 -13.68 -12.69
CA SER A 472 -26.90 -12.33 -13.24
C SER A 472 -26.65 -11.31 -12.15
N ILE A 473 -25.81 -10.32 -12.43
CA ILE A 473 -25.59 -9.17 -11.55
C ILE A 473 -26.80 -8.24 -11.62
N THR A 474 -27.32 -7.85 -10.47
CA THR A 474 -28.51 -7.03 -10.32
C THR A 474 -28.23 -5.79 -9.47
N TRP A 475 -29.22 -4.91 -9.36
CA TRP A 475 -29.16 -3.78 -8.42
C TRP A 475 -29.02 -4.22 -6.96
N ALA A 476 -29.48 -5.42 -6.60
CA ALA A 476 -29.29 -5.92 -5.24
C ALA A 476 -27.81 -6.09 -4.91
N ASP A 477 -27.00 -6.56 -5.87
CA ASP A 477 -25.55 -6.72 -5.71
C ASP A 477 -24.85 -5.36 -5.55
N ILE A 478 -25.24 -4.37 -6.35
CA ILE A 478 -24.71 -3.01 -6.26
C ILE A 478 -25.05 -2.39 -4.91
N LEU A 479 -26.32 -2.43 -4.50
CA LEU A 479 -26.76 -1.86 -3.23
C LEU A 479 -26.14 -2.59 -2.02
N PHE A 480 -25.98 -3.91 -2.10
CA PHE A 480 -25.33 -4.69 -1.04
C PHE A 480 -23.87 -4.27 -0.81
N SER A 481 -23.14 -3.88 -1.87
CA SER A 481 -21.75 -3.42 -1.75
C SER A 481 -21.57 -2.02 -1.15
N ILE A 482 -22.64 -1.22 -1.08
CA ILE A 482 -22.63 0.17 -0.58
C ILE A 482 -23.16 0.25 0.86
N TYR A 483 -23.90 -0.78 1.31
CA TYR A 483 -24.45 -0.94 2.65
C TYR A 483 -23.38 -0.88 3.75
#